data_AF-A0A9D9ZE53-F1
#
_entry.id   AF-A0A9D9ZE53-F1
#
_cell.length_a   1.000
_cell.length_b   1.000
_cell.length_c   1.000
_cell.angle_alpha   90.00
_cell.angle_beta   90.00
_cell.angle_gamma   90.00
#
_symmetry.space_group_name_H-M   'P 1'
#
loop_
_entity.id
_entity.type
_entity.pdbx_description
1 polymer ?
#
loop_
_entity_poly.entity_id
_entity_poly.type
_entity_poly.pdbx_seq_one_letter_code
_entity_poly.pdbx_strand_id
1 'polypeptide(L)'
;MNKQTEIKESTVLLMPDGNLARPGYCKHNLFRYNPEMIKRENTMRLKEWDYYQISDGNIMIQLNFFNISLATCATFGLVNLKTGRKISGMATELFTPHKNRLSKNGDVPNYTEYKRGGTKLIFDVRETERRLYFEGTASGKKVKFDVTCYKLPEHESITIATPFKEQGCFFLTQKLNCLATEGTVVAGNEKYTFTKDKTFTVLDWGRGVWPHTNTWYWGNGSTYLDGKLFGFELTWGFGDESNATETAIFYDGKCHKIGAVHLEKDPEDDAGWMNEWHFISEDGRLDLTMKPYYDHYTNLLPLNLFGMKTHQVHGLWSGKVVLDDGTELNIKDMYAFCEKVHNKF
;
A
#
# COMPACT_ATOMS: atom_id res chain seq x y z
N MET A 1 -1.92 -18.40 17.87
CA MET A 1 -1.04 -18.15 16.72
C MET A 1 -1.80 -18.49 15.45
N ASN A 2 -2.17 -17.48 14.70
CA ASN A 2 -2.77 -17.65 13.37
C ASN A 2 -1.84 -18.46 12.47
N LYS A 3 -2.44 -19.33 11.63
CA LYS A 3 -1.69 -20.07 10.60
C LYS A 3 -1.02 -19.06 9.66
N GLN A 4 0.22 -19.32 9.24
CA GLN A 4 0.96 -18.49 8.28
C GLN A 4 1.37 -19.36 7.09
N THR A 5 0.43 -19.56 6.16
CA THR A 5 0.59 -20.46 5.02
C THR A 5 1.45 -19.79 3.95
N GLU A 6 2.69 -20.25 3.81
CA GLU A 6 3.58 -19.80 2.73
C GLU A 6 3.33 -20.59 1.44
N ILE A 7 3.23 -19.87 0.32
CA ILE A 7 3.20 -20.37 -1.04
C ILE A 7 4.64 -20.36 -1.57
N LYS A 8 5.12 -21.53 -1.99
CA LYS A 8 6.52 -21.73 -2.43
C LYS A 8 6.67 -22.01 -3.93
N GLU A 9 5.55 -22.27 -4.59
CA GLU A 9 5.50 -22.60 -6.01
C GLU A 9 4.42 -21.78 -6.70
N SER A 10 4.62 -21.49 -7.99
CA SER A 10 3.66 -20.72 -8.76
C SER A 10 2.30 -21.44 -8.83
N THR A 11 1.23 -20.76 -8.46
CA THR A 11 -0.14 -21.31 -8.44
C THR A 11 -1.12 -20.40 -9.17
N VAL A 12 -2.22 -20.95 -9.69
CA VAL A 12 -3.35 -20.12 -10.14
C VAL A 12 -3.97 -19.40 -8.94
N LEU A 13 -4.45 -18.18 -9.14
CA LEU A 13 -5.14 -17.45 -8.07
C LEU A 13 -6.55 -18.02 -7.85
N LEU A 14 -7.33 -18.10 -8.92
CA LEU A 14 -8.76 -18.44 -8.88
C LEU A 14 -9.06 -19.79 -9.51
N MET A 15 -9.96 -20.54 -8.87
CA MET A 15 -10.59 -21.73 -9.41
C MET A 15 -11.74 -21.35 -10.37
N PRO A 16 -12.28 -22.29 -11.18
CA PRO A 16 -13.39 -22.00 -12.11
C PRO A 16 -14.69 -21.50 -11.45
N ASP A 17 -14.84 -21.69 -10.14
CA ASP A 17 -15.95 -21.18 -9.34
C ASP A 17 -15.74 -19.73 -8.86
N GLY A 18 -14.59 -19.12 -9.17
CA GLY A 18 -14.22 -17.75 -8.81
C GLY A 18 -13.63 -17.60 -7.41
N ASN A 19 -13.47 -18.68 -6.65
CA ASN A 19 -12.85 -18.65 -5.32
C ASN A 19 -11.32 -18.81 -5.41
N LEU A 20 -10.62 -18.44 -4.34
CA LEU A 20 -9.17 -18.66 -4.25
C LEU A 20 -8.83 -20.15 -4.29
N ALA A 21 -7.86 -20.52 -5.13
CA ALA A 21 -7.33 -21.89 -5.19
C ALA A 21 -6.55 -22.25 -3.93
N ARG A 22 -5.75 -21.31 -3.42
CA ARG A 22 -4.96 -21.49 -2.21
C ARG A 22 -4.67 -20.15 -1.52
N PRO A 23 -5.39 -19.81 -0.44
CA PRO A 23 -5.05 -18.69 0.41
C PRO A 23 -3.65 -18.84 1.05
N GLY A 24 -2.97 -17.73 1.24
CA GLY A 24 -1.62 -17.71 1.82
C GLY A 24 -0.77 -16.56 1.28
N TYR A 25 0.47 -16.49 1.74
CA TYR A 25 1.43 -15.44 1.38
C TYR A 25 2.65 -15.99 0.63
N CYS A 26 3.37 -15.12 -0.06
CA CYS A 26 4.67 -15.41 -0.69
C CYS A 26 5.55 -14.15 -0.68
N LYS A 27 6.87 -14.35 -0.75
CA LYS A 27 7.88 -13.27 -0.69
C LYS A 27 8.19 -12.65 -2.07
N HIS A 28 7.71 -13.31 -3.12
CA HIS A 28 7.60 -12.82 -4.49
C HIS A 28 6.23 -13.25 -5.01
N ASN A 29 5.68 -12.54 -5.99
CA ASN A 29 4.36 -12.83 -6.51
C ASN A 29 4.34 -14.15 -7.29
N LEU A 30 3.95 -15.22 -6.60
CA LEU A 30 3.79 -16.57 -7.13
C LEU A 30 2.36 -16.85 -7.62
N PHE A 31 1.43 -15.91 -7.43
CA PHE A 31 0.04 -16.05 -7.86
C PHE A 31 -0.13 -15.66 -9.32
N ARG A 32 -0.55 -16.61 -10.16
CA ARG A 32 -0.97 -16.35 -11.53
C ARG A 32 -2.40 -15.80 -11.51
N TYR A 33 -2.51 -14.47 -11.49
CA TYR A 33 -3.78 -13.77 -11.54
C TYR A 33 -4.50 -14.03 -12.88
N ASN A 34 -5.65 -14.69 -12.77
CA ASN A 34 -6.50 -15.15 -13.86
C ASN A 34 -7.91 -14.52 -13.75
N PRO A 35 -8.06 -13.20 -14.02
CA PRO A 35 -9.34 -12.48 -13.88
C PRO A 35 -10.48 -13.05 -14.74
N GLU A 36 -10.16 -13.81 -15.78
CA GLU A 36 -11.14 -14.53 -16.58
C GLU A 36 -11.96 -15.58 -15.80
N MET A 37 -11.50 -16.00 -14.61
CA MET A 37 -12.24 -16.90 -13.72
C MET A 37 -13.22 -16.16 -12.80
N ILE A 38 -13.20 -14.83 -12.78
CA ILE A 38 -14.17 -14.03 -12.02
C ILE A 38 -15.55 -14.23 -12.63
N LYS A 39 -16.51 -14.58 -11.77
CA LYS A 39 -17.91 -14.79 -12.19
C LYS A 39 -18.50 -13.51 -12.80
N ARG A 40 -19.38 -13.69 -13.79
CA ARG A 40 -19.95 -12.59 -14.60
C ARG A 40 -20.67 -11.56 -13.75
N GLU A 41 -21.38 -12.00 -12.72
CA GLU A 41 -22.07 -11.17 -11.73
C GLU A 41 -21.12 -10.27 -10.92
N ASN A 42 -19.83 -10.64 -10.83
CA ASN A 42 -18.80 -9.92 -10.08
C ASN A 42 -17.89 -9.05 -10.95
N THR A 43 -17.98 -9.11 -12.29
CA THR A 43 -17.09 -8.37 -13.18
C THR A 43 -17.14 -6.85 -12.94
N MET A 44 -18.32 -6.30 -12.65
CA MET A 44 -18.48 -4.86 -12.35
C MET A 44 -17.98 -4.46 -10.95
N ARG A 45 -17.61 -5.44 -10.12
CA ARG A 45 -17.07 -5.24 -8.77
C ARG A 45 -15.54 -5.39 -8.72
N LEU A 46 -14.91 -5.74 -9.85
CA LEU A 46 -13.46 -5.88 -9.94
C LEU A 46 -12.77 -4.53 -9.72
N LYS A 47 -11.88 -4.51 -8.73
CA LYS A 47 -11.03 -3.38 -8.35
C LYS A 47 -9.58 -3.75 -8.59
N GLU A 48 -8.85 -2.85 -9.24
CA GLU A 48 -7.43 -2.99 -9.52
C GLU A 48 -6.75 -1.65 -9.29
N TRP A 49 -5.60 -1.63 -8.62
CA TRP A 49 -4.82 -0.41 -8.45
C TRP A 49 -3.34 -0.67 -8.25
N ASP A 50 -2.57 0.32 -8.64
CA ASP A 50 -1.17 0.47 -8.27
C ASP A 50 -1.07 1.83 -7.55
N TYR A 51 -0.90 1.77 -6.23
CA TYR A 51 -0.78 2.92 -5.35
C TYR A 51 0.65 3.04 -4.85
N TYR A 52 1.26 4.19 -5.07
CA TYR A 52 2.58 4.51 -4.56
C TYR A 52 2.47 5.61 -3.52
N GLN A 53 3.05 5.38 -2.35
CA GLN A 53 3.30 6.44 -1.37
C GLN A 53 4.81 6.66 -1.24
N ILE A 54 5.23 7.90 -1.44
CA ILE A 54 6.62 8.34 -1.40
C ILE A 54 6.75 9.35 -0.27
N SER A 55 7.71 9.19 0.63
CA SER A 55 7.93 10.19 1.67
C SER A 55 9.36 10.22 2.21
N ASP A 56 9.77 11.40 2.67
CA ASP A 56 10.98 11.66 3.46
C ASP A 56 10.64 12.03 4.93
N GLY A 57 9.39 11.80 5.37
CA GLY A 57 8.86 12.22 6.67
C GLY A 57 8.46 13.69 6.77
N ASN A 58 8.80 14.53 5.80
CA ASN A 58 8.36 15.93 5.73
C ASN A 58 7.29 16.13 4.64
N ILE A 59 7.55 15.59 3.46
CA ILE A 59 6.68 15.63 2.30
C ILE A 59 6.24 14.21 2.01
N MET A 60 4.94 14.05 1.78
CA MET A 60 4.35 12.81 1.31
C MET A 60 3.73 13.05 -0.06
N ILE A 61 4.03 12.16 -1.01
CA ILE A 61 3.36 12.07 -2.30
C ILE A 61 2.56 10.77 -2.33
N GLN A 62 1.31 10.87 -2.78
CA GLN A 62 0.46 9.72 -3.06
C GLN A 62 0.12 9.75 -4.55
N LEU A 63 0.50 8.70 -5.26
CA LEU A 63 0.26 8.56 -6.70
C LEU A 63 -0.48 7.26 -6.94
N ASN A 64 -1.72 7.35 -7.41
CA ASN A 64 -2.57 6.18 -7.59
C ASN A 64 -3.03 6.09 -9.05
N PHE A 65 -2.96 4.89 -9.61
CA PHE A 65 -3.71 4.55 -10.82
C PHE A 65 -4.61 3.37 -10.52
N PHE A 66 -5.92 3.53 -10.67
CA PHE A 66 -6.88 2.50 -10.32
C PHE A 66 -8.02 2.37 -11.32
N ASN A 67 -8.57 1.17 -11.41
CA ASN A 67 -9.77 0.83 -12.16
C ASN A 67 -10.72 0.05 -11.24
N ILE A 68 -11.93 0.59 -11.02
CA ILE A 68 -12.99 -0.04 -10.21
C ILE A 68 -14.16 -0.53 -11.07
N SER A 69 -13.90 -0.87 -12.33
CA SER A 69 -14.84 -1.16 -13.42
C SER A 69 -15.73 0.03 -13.83
N LEU A 70 -16.35 0.72 -12.86
CA LEU A 70 -17.16 1.92 -13.11
C LEU A 70 -16.31 3.08 -13.66
N ALA A 71 -15.06 3.22 -13.19
CA ALA A 71 -14.18 4.28 -13.60
C ALA A 71 -12.71 3.87 -13.49
N THR A 72 -11.88 4.47 -14.33
CA THR A 72 -10.42 4.52 -14.20
C THR A 72 -10.03 5.90 -13.74
N CYS A 73 -9.16 5.99 -12.75
CA CYS A 73 -8.68 7.26 -12.23
C CYS A 73 -7.15 7.24 -12.07
N ALA A 74 -6.53 8.37 -12.41
CA ALA A 74 -5.18 8.71 -11.99
C ALA A 74 -5.28 9.83 -10.96
N THR A 75 -4.70 9.66 -9.77
CA THR A 75 -4.69 10.68 -8.72
C THR A 75 -3.27 11.04 -8.31
N PHE A 76 -3.08 12.30 -7.98
CA PHE A 76 -1.86 12.84 -7.38
C PHE A 76 -2.24 13.56 -6.10
N GLY A 77 -1.53 13.28 -5.01
CA GLY A 77 -1.60 13.98 -3.75
C GLY A 77 -0.20 14.38 -3.30
N LEU A 78 -0.04 15.62 -2.83
CA LEU A 78 1.12 16.10 -2.10
C LEU A 78 0.65 16.64 -0.77
N VAL A 79 1.30 16.21 0.31
CA VAL A 79 1.04 16.66 1.67
C VAL A 79 2.36 17.10 2.29
N ASN A 80 2.40 18.32 2.80
CA ASN A 80 3.46 18.75 3.70
C ASN A 80 3.05 18.38 5.13
N LEU A 81 3.64 17.34 5.68
CA LEU A 81 3.27 16.72 6.96
C LEU A 81 3.52 17.63 8.17
N LYS A 82 4.39 18.65 8.03
CA LYS A 82 4.65 19.65 9.08
C LYS A 82 3.58 20.73 9.15
N THR A 83 3.02 21.11 8.01
CA THR A 83 2.08 22.23 7.90
C THR A 83 0.64 21.78 7.65
N GLY A 84 0.44 20.51 7.31
CA GLY A 84 -0.83 19.96 6.87
C GLY A 84 -1.28 20.43 5.48
N ARG A 85 -0.44 21.18 4.76
CA ARG A 85 -0.80 21.72 3.45
C ARG A 85 -0.94 20.60 2.42
N LYS A 86 -2.03 20.63 1.64
CA LYS A 86 -2.38 19.62 0.63
C LYS A 86 -2.44 20.23 -0.78
N ILE A 87 -1.99 19.48 -1.78
CA ILE A 87 -2.23 19.73 -3.21
C ILE A 87 -2.71 18.40 -3.79
N SER A 88 -3.86 18.39 -4.47
CA SER A 88 -4.40 17.18 -5.06
C SER A 88 -4.98 17.40 -6.45
N GLY A 89 -4.84 16.37 -7.29
CA GLY A 89 -5.31 16.34 -8.66
C GLY A 89 -5.84 14.97 -9.00
N MET A 90 -6.80 14.92 -9.92
CA MET A 90 -7.38 13.68 -10.40
C MET A 90 -7.80 13.84 -11.86
N ALA A 91 -7.61 12.77 -12.62
CA ALA A 91 -8.20 12.61 -13.94
C ALA A 91 -8.98 11.30 -13.99
N THR A 92 -10.19 11.34 -14.54
CA THR A 92 -11.14 10.23 -14.52
C THR A 92 -11.67 9.91 -15.91
N GLU A 93 -11.79 8.63 -16.21
CA GLU A 93 -12.55 8.08 -17.33
C GLU A 93 -13.65 7.15 -16.79
N LEU A 94 -14.90 7.36 -17.22
CA LEU A 94 -16.05 6.57 -16.79
C LEU A 94 -16.28 5.38 -17.73
N PHE A 95 -16.97 4.35 -17.21
CA PHE A 95 -17.35 3.13 -17.92
C PHE A 95 -16.15 2.37 -18.49
N THR A 96 -15.31 1.84 -17.60
CA THR A 96 -14.01 1.23 -17.95
C THR A 96 -13.86 -0.26 -17.57
N PRO A 97 -14.90 -1.12 -17.58
CA PRO A 97 -14.78 -2.51 -17.13
C PRO A 97 -13.83 -3.36 -17.98
N HIS A 98 -13.47 -2.92 -19.18
CA HIS A 98 -12.55 -3.62 -20.09
C HIS A 98 -11.43 -2.71 -20.62
N LYS A 99 -11.20 -1.56 -19.99
CA LYS A 99 -10.18 -0.58 -20.37
C LYS A 99 -9.16 -0.41 -19.25
N ASN A 100 -7.96 0.04 -19.57
CA ASN A 100 -6.97 0.47 -18.57
C ASN A 100 -6.73 -0.56 -17.44
N ARG A 101 -6.78 -1.85 -17.78
CA ARG A 101 -6.53 -2.94 -16.84
C ARG A 101 -5.03 -2.97 -16.53
N LEU A 102 -4.69 -3.11 -15.25
CA LEU A 102 -3.32 -2.99 -14.80
C LEU A 102 -2.56 -4.32 -14.94
N SER A 103 -1.23 -4.28 -14.76
CA SER A 103 -0.39 -5.48 -14.82
C SER A 103 -0.94 -6.60 -13.92
N LYS A 104 -0.82 -7.85 -14.39
CA LYS A 104 -1.24 -9.03 -13.65
C LYS A 104 -0.25 -9.48 -12.57
N ASN A 105 0.98 -8.96 -12.62
CA ASN A 105 2.03 -9.29 -11.66
C ASN A 105 2.86 -8.01 -11.38
N GLY A 106 3.02 -7.67 -10.10
CA GLY A 106 3.74 -6.48 -9.67
C GLY A 106 5.27 -6.64 -9.65
N ASP A 107 5.82 -7.86 -9.75
CA ASP A 107 7.27 -8.13 -9.76
C ASP A 107 7.92 -8.02 -11.14
N VAL A 108 7.13 -8.14 -12.21
CA VAL A 108 7.66 -8.17 -13.57
C VAL A 108 7.71 -6.78 -14.20
N PRO A 109 8.67 -6.53 -15.10
CA PRO A 109 8.70 -5.31 -15.89
C PRO A 109 7.38 -5.06 -16.61
N ASN A 110 6.89 -3.84 -16.55
CA ASN A 110 5.66 -3.42 -17.20
C ASN A 110 5.64 -1.91 -17.44
N TYR A 111 4.78 -1.46 -18.34
CA TYR A 111 4.62 -0.05 -18.67
C TYR A 111 3.13 0.30 -18.66
N THR A 112 2.77 1.25 -17.81
CA THR A 112 1.41 1.80 -17.73
C THR A 112 1.47 3.29 -18.04
N GLU A 113 0.71 3.74 -19.04
CA GLU A 113 0.55 5.16 -19.36
C GLU A 113 -0.92 5.52 -19.45
N TYR A 114 -1.28 6.63 -18.78
CA TYR A 114 -2.63 7.17 -18.81
C TYR A 114 -2.59 8.66 -19.17
N LYS A 115 -3.43 9.07 -20.12
CA LYS A 115 -3.56 10.46 -20.58
C LYS A 115 -5.02 10.87 -20.62
N ARG A 116 -5.38 11.89 -19.83
CA ARG A 116 -6.76 12.41 -19.78
C ARG A 116 -6.80 13.84 -19.26
N GLY A 117 -7.51 14.73 -19.95
CA GLY A 117 -7.79 16.09 -19.45
C GLY A 117 -6.52 16.89 -19.12
N GLY A 118 -5.46 16.75 -19.91
CA GLY A 118 -4.16 17.39 -19.66
C GLY A 118 -3.34 16.76 -18.53
N THR A 119 -3.82 15.67 -17.94
CA THR A 119 -3.07 14.83 -17.00
C THR A 119 -2.39 13.69 -17.74
N LYS A 120 -1.13 13.43 -17.40
CA LYS A 120 -0.33 12.29 -17.85
C LYS A 120 0.24 11.58 -16.62
N LEU A 121 0.03 10.27 -16.53
CA LEU A 121 0.65 9.40 -15.53
C LEU A 121 1.43 8.30 -16.25
N ILE A 122 2.64 7.99 -15.80
CA ILE A 122 3.43 6.85 -16.28
C ILE A 122 3.99 6.07 -15.10
N PHE A 123 3.80 4.76 -15.13
CA PHE A 123 4.58 3.81 -14.36
C PHE A 123 5.42 2.99 -15.34
N ASP A 124 6.74 3.21 -15.32
CA ASP A 124 7.72 2.46 -16.12
C ASP A 124 8.51 1.56 -15.15
N VAL A 125 8.07 0.32 -15.05
CA VAL A 125 8.60 -0.69 -14.13
C VAL A 125 9.61 -1.55 -14.87
N ARG A 126 10.84 -1.57 -14.35
CA ARG A 126 11.99 -2.29 -14.90
C ARG A 126 12.46 -3.34 -13.89
N GLU A 127 13.47 -4.12 -14.28
CA GLU A 127 13.97 -5.21 -13.45
C GLU A 127 14.52 -4.76 -12.09
N THR A 128 15.18 -3.61 -12.02
CA THR A 128 15.84 -3.11 -10.79
C THR A 128 15.28 -1.80 -10.27
N GLU A 129 14.43 -1.12 -11.04
CA GLU A 129 13.93 0.21 -10.71
C GLU A 129 12.54 0.46 -11.28
N ARG A 130 11.89 1.50 -10.77
CA ARG A 130 10.59 1.99 -11.25
C ARG A 130 10.68 3.49 -11.43
N ARG A 131 10.35 3.99 -12.62
CA ARG A 131 10.15 5.42 -12.82
C ARG A 131 8.67 5.74 -12.69
N LEU A 132 8.36 6.66 -11.77
CA LEU A 132 7.01 7.15 -11.54
C LEU A 132 6.94 8.60 -12.03
N TYR A 133 6.03 8.86 -12.97
CA TYR A 133 5.84 10.16 -13.58
C TYR A 133 4.40 10.62 -13.44
N PHE A 134 4.23 11.89 -13.12
CA PHE A 134 2.96 12.59 -13.22
C PHE A 134 3.15 14.00 -13.75
N GLU A 135 2.29 14.42 -14.66
CA GLU A 135 2.20 15.79 -15.13
C GLU A 135 0.74 16.18 -15.27
N GLY A 136 0.34 17.33 -14.75
CA GLY A 136 -1.04 17.77 -14.81
C GLY A 136 -1.32 19.05 -14.04
N THR A 137 -2.59 19.29 -13.73
CA THR A 137 -3.01 20.37 -12.84
C THR A 137 -3.58 19.77 -11.56
N ALA A 138 -3.08 20.19 -10.41
CA ALA A 138 -3.57 19.78 -9.09
C ALA A 138 -3.80 21.03 -8.24
N SER A 139 -4.99 21.16 -7.64
CA SER A 139 -5.43 22.36 -6.89
C SER A 139 -5.10 23.68 -7.60
N GLY A 140 -5.35 23.75 -8.93
CA GLY A 140 -5.09 24.92 -9.77
C GLY A 140 -3.61 25.18 -10.13
N LYS A 141 -2.68 24.36 -9.66
CA LYS A 141 -1.24 24.49 -9.92
C LYS A 141 -0.79 23.48 -10.98
N LYS A 142 0.13 23.89 -11.86
CA LYS A 142 0.86 22.95 -12.72
C LYS A 142 1.76 22.09 -11.84
N VAL A 143 1.64 20.78 -12.00
CA VAL A 143 2.44 19.80 -11.27
C VAL A 143 3.24 18.97 -12.26
N LYS A 144 4.52 18.77 -11.95
CA LYS A 144 5.37 17.76 -12.56
C LYS A 144 6.07 16.98 -11.46
N PHE A 145 5.89 15.67 -11.44
CA PHE A 145 6.50 14.72 -10.52
C PHE A 145 7.23 13.68 -11.37
N ASP A 146 8.50 13.45 -11.04
CA ASP A 146 9.36 12.51 -11.75
C ASP A 146 10.38 11.96 -10.76
N VAL A 147 10.20 10.70 -10.39
CA VAL A 147 11.08 10.00 -9.45
C VAL A 147 11.45 8.62 -9.96
N THR A 148 12.60 8.14 -9.51
CA THR A 148 13.06 6.76 -9.68
C THR A 148 13.11 6.10 -8.32
N CYS A 149 12.50 4.92 -8.21
CA CYS A 149 12.47 4.07 -7.03
C CYS A 149 13.32 2.83 -7.30
N TYR A 150 14.25 2.50 -6.40
CA TYR A 150 15.24 1.46 -6.61
C TYR A 150 14.95 0.22 -5.76
N LYS A 151 15.03 -0.95 -6.40
CA LYS A 151 15.03 -2.23 -5.70
C LYS A 151 16.46 -2.61 -5.32
N LEU A 152 16.58 -3.37 -4.24
CA LEU A 152 17.81 -4.09 -3.94
C LEU A 152 17.92 -5.31 -4.88
N PRO A 153 19.12 -5.89 -5.06
CA PRO A 153 19.25 -7.26 -5.54
C PRO A 153 18.44 -8.21 -4.65
N GLU A 154 17.77 -9.21 -5.24
CA GLU A 154 16.96 -10.20 -4.50
C GLU A 154 15.90 -9.59 -3.55
N HIS A 155 15.41 -8.38 -3.88
CA HIS A 155 14.45 -7.65 -3.05
C HIS A 155 13.12 -8.39 -2.97
N GLU A 156 12.83 -8.92 -1.78
CA GLU A 156 11.59 -9.58 -1.44
C GLU A 156 10.49 -8.57 -1.11
N SER A 157 9.26 -8.96 -1.40
CA SER A 157 8.02 -8.26 -1.06
C SER A 157 7.19 -9.12 -0.10
N ILE A 158 5.97 -8.68 0.20
CA ILE A 158 4.95 -9.58 0.74
C ILE A 158 3.75 -9.55 -0.21
N THR A 159 3.39 -10.71 -0.76
CA THR A 159 2.22 -10.89 -1.61
C THR A 159 1.27 -11.88 -0.94
N ILE A 160 0.00 -11.53 -0.76
CA ILE A 160 -1.01 -12.40 -0.13
C ILE A 160 -2.23 -12.56 -1.03
N ALA A 161 -2.86 -13.74 -0.96
CA ALA A 161 -4.21 -13.96 -1.43
C ALA A 161 -5.15 -14.22 -0.24
N THR A 162 -6.06 -13.28 0.01
CA THR A 162 -6.97 -13.26 1.16
C THR A 162 -8.42 -13.51 0.71
N PRO A 163 -9.10 -14.55 1.23
CA PRO A 163 -10.50 -14.81 0.91
C PRO A 163 -11.43 -13.90 1.73
N PHE A 164 -12.70 -13.86 1.32
CA PHE A 164 -13.80 -13.32 2.11
C PHE A 164 -14.83 -14.41 2.37
N LYS A 165 -15.80 -14.14 3.26
CA LYS A 165 -16.90 -15.07 3.55
C LYS A 165 -17.81 -15.29 2.34
N GLU A 166 -17.97 -14.24 1.53
CA GLU A 166 -18.79 -14.23 0.34
C GLU A 166 -18.11 -14.97 -0.81
N GLN A 167 -18.85 -15.89 -1.42
CA GLN A 167 -18.37 -16.66 -2.56
C GLN A 167 -17.91 -15.74 -3.72
N GLY A 168 -16.77 -16.09 -4.31
CA GLY A 168 -16.19 -15.34 -5.43
C GLY A 168 -15.58 -13.99 -5.06
N CYS A 169 -15.49 -13.66 -3.76
CA CYS A 169 -14.79 -12.49 -3.26
C CYS A 169 -13.39 -12.89 -2.77
N PHE A 170 -12.40 -12.10 -3.16
CA PHE A 170 -10.99 -12.31 -2.83
C PHE A 170 -10.21 -11.01 -2.95
N PHE A 171 -9.05 -10.96 -2.33
CA PHE A 171 -8.07 -9.92 -2.52
C PHE A 171 -6.69 -10.53 -2.74
N LEU A 172 -6.05 -10.17 -3.85
CA LEU A 172 -4.63 -10.40 -4.09
C LEU A 172 -3.93 -9.04 -3.98
N THR A 173 -2.99 -8.93 -3.07
CA THR A 173 -2.16 -7.72 -2.94
C THR A 173 -0.71 -8.05 -2.78
N GLN A 174 0.10 -7.08 -3.18
CA GLN A 174 1.52 -7.08 -3.01
C GLN A 174 1.96 -5.74 -2.43
N LYS A 175 2.75 -5.81 -1.36
CA LYS A 175 3.41 -4.67 -0.74
C LYS A 175 4.90 -4.76 -1.01
N LEU A 176 5.39 -3.85 -1.84
CA LEU A 176 6.82 -3.72 -2.16
C LEU A 176 7.36 -2.48 -1.45
N ASN A 177 8.14 -2.74 -0.39
CA ASN A 177 8.58 -1.76 0.58
C ASN A 177 10.02 -1.32 0.34
N CYS A 178 10.55 -0.43 1.18
CA CYS A 178 11.98 -0.11 1.22
C CYS A 178 12.57 0.32 -0.13
N LEU A 179 11.77 0.92 -1.02
CA LEU A 179 12.29 1.41 -2.29
C LEU A 179 12.94 2.75 -2.04
N ALA A 180 14.28 2.80 -2.02
CA ALA A 180 15.00 4.07 -1.96
C ALA A 180 14.63 4.92 -3.18
N THR A 181 14.36 6.21 -2.99
CA THR A 181 13.76 7.04 -4.04
C THR A 181 14.52 8.35 -4.20
N GLU A 182 14.71 8.78 -5.45
CA GLU A 182 15.20 10.12 -5.75
C GLU A 182 14.42 10.74 -6.91
N GLY A 183 14.46 12.06 -6.99
CA GLY A 183 13.82 12.81 -8.06
C GLY A 183 13.22 14.09 -7.55
N THR A 184 12.20 14.59 -8.24
CA THR A 184 11.64 15.90 -7.91
C THR A 184 10.14 15.97 -8.10
N VAL A 185 9.54 16.91 -7.35
CA VAL A 185 8.20 17.39 -7.60
C VAL A 185 8.22 18.90 -7.68
N VAL A 186 7.61 19.43 -8.74
CA VAL A 186 7.38 20.86 -8.93
C VAL A 186 5.87 21.08 -8.91
N ALA A 187 5.38 21.95 -8.02
CA ALA A 187 3.97 22.29 -7.88
C ALA A 187 3.78 23.81 -7.85
N GLY A 188 3.47 24.40 -9.00
CA GLY A 188 3.54 25.85 -9.19
C GLY A 188 4.99 26.34 -9.01
N ASN A 189 5.22 27.21 -8.01
CA ASN A 189 6.54 27.78 -7.75
C ASN A 189 7.36 26.98 -6.74
N GLU A 190 6.80 25.89 -6.20
CA GLU A 190 7.47 25.08 -5.19
C GLU A 190 8.15 23.89 -5.84
N LYS A 191 9.37 23.63 -5.40
CA LYS A 191 10.14 22.47 -5.82
C LYS A 191 10.59 21.71 -4.57
N TYR A 192 10.31 20.42 -4.54
CA TYR A 192 10.83 19.51 -3.54
C TYR A 192 11.72 18.48 -4.25
N THR A 193 12.84 18.14 -3.62
CA THR A 193 13.83 17.20 -4.16
C THR A 193 13.94 16.04 -3.19
N PHE A 194 13.83 14.83 -3.72
CA PHE A 194 13.96 13.58 -2.98
C PHE A 194 15.33 12.97 -3.24
N THR A 195 15.90 12.36 -2.21
CA THR A 195 17.22 11.71 -2.28
C THR A 195 17.16 10.32 -1.64
N LYS A 196 17.90 9.39 -2.24
CA LYS A 196 17.89 7.95 -1.89
C LYS A 196 18.23 7.66 -0.42
N ASP A 197 18.93 8.55 0.26
CA ASP A 197 19.33 8.42 1.66
C ASP A 197 18.20 8.70 2.65
N LYS A 198 17.13 9.38 2.23
CA LYS A 198 16.07 9.88 3.12
C LYS A 198 14.66 9.63 2.62
N THR A 199 14.48 9.32 1.34
CA THR A 199 13.16 9.14 0.74
C THR A 199 12.93 7.69 0.39
N PHE A 200 11.78 7.18 0.81
CA PHE A 200 11.36 5.82 0.54
C PHE A 200 9.98 5.79 -0.11
N THR A 201 9.77 4.78 -0.94
CA THR A 201 8.51 4.49 -1.58
C THR A 201 8.01 3.10 -1.17
N VAL A 202 6.71 3.01 -0.91
CA VAL A 202 5.96 1.75 -0.88
C VAL A 202 5.05 1.69 -2.09
N LEU A 203 4.98 0.51 -2.73
CA LEU A 203 3.90 0.15 -3.63
C LEU A 203 2.89 -0.71 -2.87
N ASP A 204 1.63 -0.28 -2.88
CA ASP A 204 0.47 -1.12 -2.66
C ASP A 204 -0.18 -1.46 -4.00
N TRP A 205 0.03 -2.69 -4.43
CA TRP A 205 -0.55 -3.27 -5.64
C TRP A 205 -1.72 -4.14 -5.22
N GLY A 206 -2.90 -3.97 -5.82
CA GLY A 206 -4.08 -4.72 -5.40
C GLY A 206 -5.00 -5.12 -6.54
N ARG A 207 -5.51 -6.35 -6.49
CA ARG A 207 -6.50 -6.91 -7.44
C ARG A 207 -7.54 -7.67 -6.66
N GLY A 208 -8.83 -7.40 -6.87
CA GLY A 208 -9.84 -8.19 -6.19
C GLY A 208 -11.29 -7.80 -6.40
N VAL A 209 -12.13 -8.64 -5.84
CA VAL A 209 -13.59 -8.46 -5.71
C VAL A 209 -13.88 -8.59 -4.23
N TRP A 210 -14.38 -7.54 -3.59
CA TRP A 210 -14.61 -7.55 -2.13
C TRP A 210 -16.06 -7.28 -1.80
N PRO A 211 -16.48 -7.61 -0.57
CA PRO A 211 -17.75 -7.15 -0.03
C PRO A 211 -17.90 -5.64 -0.15
N HIS A 212 -19.14 -5.16 -0.12
CA HIS A 212 -19.45 -3.75 -0.29
C HIS A 212 -18.81 -2.89 0.82
N THR A 213 -18.83 -3.38 2.06
CA THR A 213 -18.26 -2.69 3.22
C THR A 213 -17.04 -3.44 3.72
N ASN A 214 -15.93 -2.74 3.93
CA ASN A 214 -14.73 -3.29 4.56
C ASN A 214 -14.11 -2.26 5.50
N THR A 215 -13.34 -2.75 6.47
CA THR A 215 -12.50 -1.91 7.32
C THR A 215 -11.16 -2.58 7.46
N TRP A 216 -10.08 -1.83 7.34
CA TRP A 216 -8.74 -2.37 7.54
C TRP A 216 -7.88 -1.37 8.27
N TYR A 217 -6.79 -1.92 8.80
CA TYR A 217 -5.64 -1.19 9.23
C TYR A 217 -4.46 -1.52 8.34
N TRP A 218 -3.67 -0.51 8.03
CA TRP A 218 -2.45 -0.66 7.25
C TRP A 218 -1.37 0.26 7.79
N GLY A 219 -0.26 -0.30 8.26
CA GLY A 219 0.91 0.42 8.73
C GLY A 219 2.11 0.15 7.85
N ASN A 220 2.87 1.20 7.52
CA ASN A 220 4.04 1.07 6.67
C ASN A 220 5.10 2.11 7.00
N GLY A 221 6.36 1.69 6.96
CA GLY A 221 7.52 2.52 7.25
C GLY A 221 8.79 1.97 6.62
N SER A 222 9.74 2.84 6.30
CA SER A 222 11.05 2.45 5.80
C SER A 222 12.12 3.46 6.21
N THR A 223 13.32 2.98 6.48
CA THR A 223 14.50 3.80 6.81
C THR A 223 15.79 3.03 6.51
N TYR A 224 16.94 3.68 6.67
CA TYR A 224 18.19 2.97 6.91
C TYR A 224 18.36 2.73 8.42
N LEU A 225 18.60 1.48 8.80
CA LEU A 225 18.99 1.07 10.14
C LEU A 225 20.41 0.49 10.05
N ASP A 226 21.37 1.16 10.70
CA ASP A 226 22.79 0.80 10.65
C ASP A 226 23.34 0.58 9.23
N GLY A 227 22.91 1.44 8.29
CA GLY A 227 23.33 1.41 6.89
C GLY A 227 22.60 0.39 6.00
N LYS A 228 21.70 -0.43 6.58
CA LYS A 228 20.87 -1.40 5.83
C LYS A 228 19.44 -0.90 5.70
N LEU A 229 18.80 -1.18 4.57
CA LEU A 229 17.38 -0.86 4.41
C LEU A 229 16.56 -1.69 5.38
N PHE A 230 15.71 -1.01 6.12
CA PHE A 230 14.76 -1.57 7.06
C PHE A 230 13.37 -1.03 6.73
N GLY A 231 12.35 -1.85 6.91
CA GLY A 231 10.96 -1.40 6.88
C GLY A 231 10.01 -2.42 7.44
N PHE A 232 8.74 -2.05 7.53
CA PHE A 232 7.69 -2.94 7.98
C PHE A 232 6.40 -2.71 7.19
N GLU A 233 5.59 -3.76 7.18
CA GLU A 233 4.24 -3.81 6.68
C GLU A 233 3.38 -4.41 7.79
N LEU A 234 2.34 -3.70 8.26
CA LEU A 234 1.42 -4.16 9.30
C LEU A 234 0.01 -4.10 8.74
N THR A 235 -0.76 -5.19 8.86
CA THR A 235 -2.13 -5.23 8.33
C THR A 235 -3.02 -6.12 9.18
N TRP A 236 -4.26 -5.66 9.38
CA TRP A 236 -5.33 -6.47 9.95
C TRP A 236 -6.73 -5.90 9.63
N GLY A 237 -7.76 -6.72 9.84
CA GLY A 237 -9.17 -6.40 9.67
C GLY A 237 -9.72 -6.67 8.27
N PHE A 238 -8.90 -7.11 7.31
CA PHE A 238 -9.30 -7.19 5.91
C PHE A 238 -9.47 -8.63 5.42
N GLY A 239 -10.72 -9.08 5.28
CA GLY A 239 -11.04 -10.43 4.83
C GLY A 239 -10.85 -11.50 5.91
N ASP A 240 -10.65 -12.74 5.49
CA ASP A 240 -10.41 -13.88 6.39
C ASP A 240 -8.90 -14.16 6.52
N GLU A 241 -8.36 -13.79 7.68
CA GLU A 241 -6.94 -13.89 8.05
C GLU A 241 -6.55 -15.25 8.64
N SER A 242 -7.45 -16.24 8.64
CA SER A 242 -7.20 -17.57 9.22
C SER A 242 -6.03 -18.33 8.58
N ASN A 243 -5.61 -17.94 7.38
CA ASN A 243 -4.54 -18.60 6.63
C ASN A 243 -3.19 -17.87 6.67
N ALA A 244 -3.19 -16.55 6.77
CA ALA A 244 -2.03 -15.66 6.85
C ALA A 244 -2.48 -14.20 7.01
N THR A 245 -1.55 -13.33 7.42
CA THR A 245 -1.67 -11.86 7.34
C THR A 245 -0.57 -11.29 6.43
N GLU A 246 -0.67 -10.04 5.98
CA GLU A 246 0.38 -9.36 5.18
C GLU A 246 1.50 -8.80 6.06
N THR A 247 1.41 -8.98 7.38
CA THR A 247 2.34 -8.39 8.34
C THR A 247 3.73 -8.99 8.21
N ALA A 248 4.74 -8.15 7.95
CA ALA A 248 6.12 -8.57 7.76
C ALA A 248 7.12 -7.44 8.08
N ILE A 249 8.35 -7.82 8.44
CA ILE A 249 9.51 -6.93 8.51
C ILE A 249 10.37 -7.15 7.27
N PHE A 250 10.98 -6.08 6.78
CA PHE A 250 11.93 -6.11 5.69
C PHE A 250 13.28 -5.63 6.20
N TYR A 251 14.32 -6.42 6.00
CA TYR A 251 15.69 -6.05 6.37
C TYR A 251 16.67 -6.51 5.30
N ASP A 252 17.44 -5.58 4.75
CA ASP A 252 18.46 -5.84 3.73
C ASP A 252 17.92 -6.61 2.51
N GLY A 253 16.69 -6.29 2.10
CA GLY A 253 16.00 -6.92 0.97
C GLY A 253 15.31 -8.25 1.30
N LYS A 254 15.34 -8.72 2.55
CA LYS A 254 14.69 -9.96 2.98
C LYS A 254 13.42 -9.72 3.78
N CYS A 255 12.38 -10.50 3.47
CA CYS A 255 11.08 -10.46 4.12
C CYS A 255 11.03 -11.48 5.26
N HIS A 256 10.85 -10.98 6.48
CA HIS A 256 10.71 -11.74 7.72
C HIS A 256 9.24 -11.73 8.15
N LYS A 257 8.60 -12.89 8.13
CA LYS A 257 7.16 -12.98 8.43
C LYS A 257 6.94 -12.79 9.92
N ILE A 258 6.01 -11.90 10.28
CA ILE A 258 5.57 -11.68 11.66
C ILE A 258 4.16 -12.25 11.86
N GLY A 259 3.86 -12.67 13.09
CA GLY A 259 2.52 -13.04 13.53
C GLY A 259 1.50 -11.89 13.37
N ALA A 260 0.24 -12.17 13.69
CA ALA A 260 -0.79 -11.14 13.67
C ALA A 260 -0.43 -10.02 14.66
N VAL A 261 -0.66 -8.77 14.27
CA VAL A 261 -0.41 -7.59 15.08
C VAL A 261 -1.74 -7.01 15.54
N HIS A 262 -1.77 -6.51 16.77
CA HIS A 262 -2.90 -5.78 17.33
C HIS A 262 -2.43 -4.50 18.01
N LEU A 263 -3.36 -3.58 18.19
CA LEU A 263 -3.18 -2.41 19.03
C LEU A 263 -3.55 -2.76 20.48
N GLU A 264 -2.75 -2.32 21.45
CA GLU A 264 -3.11 -2.42 22.87
C GLU A 264 -4.41 -1.64 23.16
N LYS A 265 -4.62 -0.52 22.45
CA LYS A 265 -5.83 0.29 22.50
C LYS A 265 -6.17 0.84 21.11
N ASP A 266 -7.42 0.66 20.68
CA ASP A 266 -7.89 1.23 19.41
C ASP A 266 -8.11 2.75 19.55
N PRO A 267 -7.50 3.59 18.69
CA PRO A 267 -7.65 5.04 18.74
C PRO A 267 -9.07 5.52 18.42
N GLU A 268 -9.92 4.70 17.82
CA GLU A 268 -11.31 5.07 17.57
C GLU A 268 -12.16 5.05 18.86
N ASP A 269 -11.81 4.22 19.84
CA ASP A 269 -12.61 4.00 21.06
C ASP A 269 -12.81 5.28 21.88
N ASP A 270 -11.83 6.19 21.87
CA ASP A 270 -11.88 7.48 22.57
C ASP A 270 -11.60 8.68 21.65
N ALA A 271 -11.67 8.47 20.33
CA ALA A 271 -11.26 9.44 19.31
C ALA A 271 -9.81 9.94 19.50
N GLY A 272 -8.95 9.16 20.15
CA GLY A 272 -7.56 9.44 20.49
C GLY A 272 -6.57 9.23 19.35
N TRP A 273 -6.91 9.62 18.12
CA TRP A 273 -6.05 9.44 16.93
C TRP A 273 -4.64 10.03 17.07
N MET A 274 -4.47 11.04 17.95
CA MET A 274 -3.20 11.70 18.23
C MET A 274 -2.52 11.23 19.53
N ASN A 275 -3.08 10.26 20.24
CA ASN A 275 -2.44 9.59 21.37
C ASN A 275 -1.38 8.60 20.87
N GLU A 276 -0.52 8.10 21.74
CA GLU A 276 0.44 7.05 21.38
C GLU A 276 -0.28 5.73 21.06
N TRP A 277 0.16 5.05 20.01
CA TRP A 277 -0.40 3.76 19.59
C TRP A 277 0.65 2.68 19.81
N HIS A 278 0.31 1.65 20.57
CA HIS A 278 1.21 0.56 20.88
C HIS A 278 0.80 -0.70 20.12
N PHE A 279 1.71 -1.21 19.31
CA PHE A 279 1.53 -2.34 18.40
C PHE A 279 2.32 -3.54 18.92
N ILE A 280 1.65 -4.68 19.03
CA ILE A 280 2.24 -5.92 19.56
C ILE A 280 1.87 -7.08 18.63
N SER A 281 2.85 -7.92 18.28
CA SER A 281 2.58 -9.17 17.56
C SER A 281 2.31 -10.35 18.50
N GLU A 282 1.44 -11.27 18.09
CA GLU A 282 1.13 -12.50 18.84
C GLU A 282 2.35 -13.40 19.11
N ASP A 283 3.39 -13.31 18.27
CA ASP A 283 4.63 -14.08 18.40
C ASP A 283 5.71 -13.37 19.23
N GLY A 284 5.41 -12.17 19.75
CA GLY A 284 6.33 -11.38 20.59
C GLY A 284 7.54 -10.80 19.86
N ARG A 285 7.56 -10.89 18.52
CA ARG A 285 8.67 -10.42 17.67
C ARG A 285 8.53 -8.97 17.23
N LEU A 286 7.41 -8.31 17.52
CA LEU A 286 7.17 -6.89 17.25
C LEU A 286 6.56 -6.24 18.48
N ASP A 287 7.18 -5.16 18.92
CA ASP A 287 6.75 -4.32 20.04
C ASP A 287 7.16 -2.88 19.71
N LEU A 288 6.22 -2.11 19.14
CA LEU A 288 6.47 -0.77 18.61
C LEU A 288 5.43 0.22 19.10
N THR A 289 5.88 1.43 19.46
CA THR A 289 5.01 2.55 19.79
C THR A 289 5.15 3.63 18.73
N MET A 290 4.03 4.04 18.15
CA MET A 290 3.93 5.24 17.34
C MET A 290 3.55 6.43 18.23
N LYS A 291 4.29 7.53 18.13
CA LYS A 291 3.89 8.84 18.62
C LYS A 291 3.41 9.71 17.45
N PRO A 292 2.09 9.91 17.27
CA PRO A 292 1.55 10.70 16.19
C PRO A 292 1.99 12.17 16.22
N TYR A 293 2.12 12.76 15.04
CA TYR A 293 2.27 14.21 14.89
C TYR A 293 1.39 14.80 13.79
N TYR A 294 0.80 13.96 12.92
CA TYR A 294 -0.14 14.42 11.89
C TYR A 294 -1.14 13.33 11.52
N ASP A 295 -2.43 13.67 11.49
CA ASP A 295 -3.48 12.81 10.93
C ASP A 295 -3.92 13.35 9.56
N HIS A 296 -3.63 12.58 8.50
CA HIS A 296 -4.15 12.84 7.17
C HIS A 296 -5.60 12.36 7.03
N TYR A 297 -6.49 12.98 7.81
CA TYR A 297 -7.91 12.63 7.77
C TYR A 297 -8.54 13.00 6.43
N THR A 298 -9.29 12.06 5.87
CA THR A 298 -10.16 12.26 4.71
C THR A 298 -11.52 11.60 4.94
N ASN A 299 -12.59 12.33 4.58
CA ASN A 299 -13.94 11.78 4.59
C ASN A 299 -14.59 12.04 3.23
N LEU A 300 -14.56 11.03 2.39
CA LEU A 300 -15.19 10.99 1.07
C LEU A 300 -16.42 10.08 1.08
N LEU A 301 -17.02 9.84 2.26
CA LEU A 301 -18.26 9.09 2.48
C LEU A 301 -19.45 10.06 2.69
N PRO A 302 -20.02 10.68 1.63
CA PRO A 302 -21.24 11.46 1.78
C PRO A 302 -22.35 10.62 2.41
N LEU A 303 -22.91 11.11 3.52
CA LEU A 303 -23.99 10.49 4.28
C LEU A 303 -23.70 9.04 4.74
N ASN A 304 -22.41 8.64 4.81
CA ASN A 304 -21.98 7.26 5.11
C ASN A 304 -22.52 6.19 4.14
N LEU A 305 -22.85 6.57 2.90
CA LEU A 305 -23.47 5.67 1.91
C LEU A 305 -22.46 5.01 0.96
N PHE A 306 -21.52 5.79 0.42
CA PHE A 306 -20.60 5.34 -0.62
C PHE A 306 -19.31 6.15 -0.57
N GLY A 307 -18.14 5.52 -0.61
CA GLY A 307 -16.85 6.20 -0.50
C GLY A 307 -15.91 5.61 0.55
N MET A 308 -14.94 6.41 0.99
CA MET A 308 -14.00 6.04 2.05
C MET A 308 -13.91 7.11 3.15
N LYS A 309 -13.75 6.67 4.39
CA LYS A 309 -13.31 7.49 5.53
C LYS A 309 -11.98 6.92 5.97
N THR A 310 -10.94 7.73 5.95
CA THR A 310 -9.57 7.32 6.27
C THR A 310 -9.00 8.25 7.31
N HIS A 311 -8.52 7.67 8.39
CA HIS A 311 -7.49 8.28 9.24
C HIS A 311 -6.18 7.65 8.82
N GLN A 312 -5.25 8.42 8.27
CA GLN A 312 -3.90 7.96 7.97
C GLN A 312 -2.97 8.76 8.87
N VAL A 313 -2.60 8.14 9.99
CA VAL A 313 -1.89 8.80 11.08
C VAL A 313 -0.40 8.59 10.89
N HIS A 314 0.33 9.69 10.87
CA HIS A 314 1.77 9.74 10.72
C HIS A 314 2.42 10.07 12.05
N GLY A 315 3.49 9.35 12.37
CA GLY A 315 4.16 9.46 13.65
C GLY A 315 5.62 9.03 13.61
N LEU A 316 6.26 9.18 14.76
CA LEU A 316 7.59 8.64 15.02
C LEU A 316 7.45 7.32 15.76
N TRP A 317 8.11 6.28 15.25
CA TRP A 317 8.00 4.92 15.74
C TRP A 317 9.29 4.54 16.46
N SER A 318 9.14 3.97 17.65
CA SER A 318 10.25 3.45 18.45
C SER A 318 9.87 2.11 19.08
N GLY A 319 10.87 1.26 19.34
CA GLY A 319 10.67 -0.04 19.97
C GLY A 319 11.61 -1.09 19.38
N LYS A 320 11.19 -2.34 19.38
CA LYS A 320 12.00 -3.47 18.94
C LYS A 320 11.28 -4.40 17.98
N VAL A 321 12.05 -5.00 17.09
CA VAL A 321 11.60 -6.11 16.24
C VAL A 321 12.64 -7.21 16.22
N VAL A 322 12.21 -8.46 16.07
CA VAL A 322 13.09 -9.65 16.05
C VAL A 322 12.95 -10.37 14.72
N LEU A 323 14.06 -10.53 13.99
CA LEU A 323 14.13 -11.22 12.70
C LEU A 323 14.00 -12.74 12.85
N ASP A 324 13.87 -13.46 11.73
CA ASP A 324 13.65 -14.92 11.77
C ASP A 324 14.85 -15.69 12.35
N ASP A 325 16.04 -15.11 12.28
CA ASP A 325 17.28 -15.65 12.83
C ASP A 325 17.51 -15.29 14.31
N GLY A 326 16.56 -14.56 14.92
CA GLY A 326 16.65 -14.08 16.30
C GLY A 326 17.38 -12.75 16.49
N THR A 327 17.87 -12.12 15.41
CA THR A 327 18.48 -10.79 15.49
C THR A 327 17.45 -9.76 15.97
N GLU A 328 17.75 -9.07 17.07
CA GLU A 328 16.94 -7.95 17.57
C GLU A 328 17.40 -6.64 16.92
N LEU A 329 16.44 -5.89 16.37
CA LEU A 329 16.64 -4.57 15.80
C LEU A 329 15.91 -3.55 16.68
N ASN A 330 16.62 -2.49 17.03
CA ASN A 330 16.07 -1.38 17.82
C ASN A 330 15.73 -0.21 16.90
N ILE A 331 14.47 0.19 16.92
CA ILE A 331 13.93 1.29 16.12
C ILE A 331 13.81 2.51 17.02
N LYS A 332 14.27 3.66 16.55
CA LYS A 332 14.16 4.92 17.28
C LYS A 332 13.76 6.05 16.36
N ASP A 333 12.67 6.73 16.74
CA ASP A 333 12.15 7.93 16.10
C ASP A 333 12.03 7.81 14.56
N MET A 334 11.65 6.62 14.08
CA MET A 334 11.51 6.34 12.66
C MET A 334 10.18 6.90 12.15
N TYR A 335 10.21 7.68 11.07
CA TYR A 335 8.97 8.08 10.40
C TYR A 335 8.25 6.86 9.79
N ALA A 336 6.96 6.73 10.10
CA ALA A 336 6.05 5.80 9.43
C ALA A 336 4.60 6.26 9.62
N PHE A 337 3.67 5.54 9.03
CA PHE A 337 2.25 5.77 9.21
C PHE A 337 1.49 4.49 9.56
N CYS A 338 0.31 4.66 10.14
CA CYS A 338 -0.73 3.64 10.18
C CYS A 338 -2.06 4.28 9.80
N GLU A 339 -2.79 3.67 8.88
CA GLU A 339 -4.15 4.05 8.55
C GLU A 339 -5.18 3.10 9.14
N LYS A 340 -6.35 3.65 9.46
CA LYS A 340 -7.62 2.94 9.53
C LYS A 340 -8.50 3.46 8.41
N VAL A 341 -9.01 2.55 7.59
CA VAL A 341 -9.93 2.90 6.50
C VAL A 341 -11.24 2.19 6.68
N HIS A 342 -12.32 2.94 6.61
CA HIS A 342 -13.65 2.41 6.41
C HIS A 342 -14.09 2.68 4.97
N ASN A 343 -14.38 1.62 4.22
CA ASN A 343 -14.69 1.68 2.80
C ASN A 343 -16.07 1.11 2.52
N LYS A 344 -16.86 1.83 1.71
CA LYS A 344 -18.11 1.37 1.10
C LYS A 344 -18.08 1.56 -0.41
N PHE A 345 -17.65 0.54 -1.14
CA PHE A 345 -17.58 0.51 -2.61
C PHE A 345 -18.14 -0.78 -3.18
#